data_AF-A0A8H4XSQ3-F1
#
_entry.id   AF-A0A8H4XSQ3-F1
#
_cell.length_a   1.000
_cell.length_b   1.000
_cell.length_c   1.000
_cell.angle_alpha   90.00
_cell.angle_beta   90.00
_cell.angle_gamma   90.00
#
_symmetry.space_group_name_H-M   'P 1'
#
loop_
_entity.id
_entity.type
_entity.pdbx_description
1 polymer ?
#
loop_
_entity_poly.entity_id
_entity_poly.type
_entity_poly.pdbx_seq_one_letter_code
_entity_poly.pdbx_strand_id
1 'polypeptide(L)'
;MIVVNLDTLDVVRKGLLNPGETQLPAASREDIELFSQAVMPSLLGYVNEAPFNVIIGLLGLVLAQTHVQFVARTRVGLGIMTMLLSRAAIIKEAGQTNDHEWQQWIEKFNQLFDALEPGLADIFPGTINTGYDMYVWQFLAAIFIGASQEQQQRLVIAVKDRVMETVAQSKTLPPDMASQRLNNVNLFMRAIGLDVELLG
;
A
#
# COMPACT_ATOMS: atom_id res chain seq x y z
N MET A 1 19.87 -6.18 -3.37
CA MET A 1 19.64 -7.05 -2.19
C MET A 1 18.45 -6.65 -1.32
N ILE A 2 18.03 -5.36 -1.29
CA ILE A 2 16.92 -4.88 -0.45
C ILE A 2 15.60 -5.64 -0.72
N VAL A 3 15.16 -5.73 -1.97
CA VAL A 3 13.88 -6.38 -2.33
C VAL A 3 13.86 -7.88 -1.99
N VAL A 4 14.99 -8.57 -2.17
CA VAL A 4 15.13 -10.01 -1.88
C VAL A 4 15.07 -10.30 -0.38
N ASN A 5 15.52 -9.36 0.45
CA ASN A 5 15.63 -9.55 1.90
C ASN A 5 14.62 -8.68 2.65
N LEU A 6 13.55 -8.24 1.97
CA LEU A 6 12.67 -7.18 2.46
C LEU A 6 12.03 -7.54 3.79
N ASP A 7 11.58 -8.78 3.97
CA ASP A 7 10.99 -9.30 5.21
C ASP A 7 12.02 -9.51 6.34
N THR A 8 13.30 -9.61 6.01
CA THR A 8 14.39 -9.72 7.01
C THR A 8 14.92 -8.37 7.49
N LEU A 9 14.61 -7.27 6.78
CA LEU A 9 15.03 -5.93 7.19
C LEU A 9 14.41 -5.56 8.54
N ASP A 10 15.21 -5.02 9.45
CA ASP A 10 14.74 -4.67 10.79
C ASP A 10 13.55 -3.69 10.76
N VAL A 11 13.54 -2.74 9.83
CA VAL A 11 12.44 -1.77 9.65
C VAL A 11 11.14 -2.39 9.17
N VAL A 12 11.20 -3.59 8.58
CA VAL A 12 10.01 -4.38 8.19
C VAL A 12 9.68 -5.35 9.33
N ARG A 13 10.68 -6.11 9.80
CA ARG A 13 10.53 -7.10 10.87
C ARG A 13 9.97 -6.52 12.17
N LYS A 14 10.46 -5.35 12.57
CA LYS A 14 10.04 -4.59 13.76
C LYS A 14 8.94 -3.55 13.45
N GLY A 15 8.39 -3.59 12.23
CA GLY A 15 7.38 -2.66 11.74
C GLY A 15 5.94 -3.03 12.07
N LEU A 16 5.72 -4.14 12.80
CA LEU A 16 4.40 -4.56 13.29
C LEU A 16 4.25 -4.32 14.79
N LEU A 17 3.03 -3.93 15.19
CA LEU A 17 2.64 -3.85 16.59
C LEU A 17 2.58 -5.25 17.19
N ASN A 18 3.11 -5.42 18.39
CA ASN A 18 2.88 -6.67 19.11
C ASN A 18 1.42 -6.74 19.59
N PRO A 19 0.86 -7.94 19.77
CA PRO A 19 -0.50 -8.10 20.29
C PRO A 19 -0.69 -7.33 21.60
N GLY A 20 -1.68 -6.44 21.63
CA GLY A 20 -2.01 -5.59 22.79
C GLY A 20 -1.30 -4.24 22.84
N GLU A 21 -0.34 -3.97 21.95
CA GLU A 21 0.28 -2.66 21.82
C GLU A 21 -0.54 -1.72 20.92
N THR A 22 -0.62 -0.45 21.31
CA THR A 22 -1.30 0.59 20.53
C THR A 22 -0.36 1.36 19.61
N GLN A 23 0.96 1.31 19.87
CA GLN A 23 2.00 2.01 19.13
C GLN A 23 3.30 1.22 19.10
N LEU A 24 4.07 1.40 18.04
CA LEU A 24 5.40 0.81 17.90
C LEU A 24 6.38 1.42 18.93
N PRO A 25 7.37 0.66 19.42
CA PRO A 25 8.46 1.18 20.22
C PRO A 25 9.09 2.43 19.57
N ALA A 26 9.47 3.43 20.37
CA ALA A 26 10.02 4.69 19.87
C ALA A 26 11.24 4.48 18.96
N ALA A 27 12.17 3.61 19.37
CA ALA A 27 13.34 3.25 18.58
C ALA A 27 12.97 2.67 17.20
N SER A 28 12.00 1.75 17.13
CA SER A 28 11.54 1.19 15.86
C SER A 28 10.89 2.26 14.96
N ARG A 29 10.16 3.21 15.53
CA ARG A 29 9.56 4.31 14.77
C ARG A 29 10.62 5.24 14.17
N GLU A 30 11.63 5.60 14.96
CA GLU A 30 12.77 6.40 14.52
C GLU A 30 13.55 5.69 13.41
N ASP A 31 13.83 4.40 13.56
CA ASP A 31 14.51 3.60 12.54
C ASP A 31 13.72 3.55 11.22
N ILE A 32 12.40 3.33 11.30
CA ILE A 32 11.50 3.33 10.13
C ILE A 32 11.48 4.70 9.46
N GLU A 33 11.42 5.77 10.23
CA GLU A 33 11.41 7.15 9.72
C GLU A 33 12.74 7.50 9.04
N LEU A 34 13.87 7.20 9.69
CA LEU A 34 15.19 7.40 9.13
C LEU A 34 15.38 6.61 7.82
N PHE A 35 14.99 5.33 7.80
CA PHE A 35 15.03 4.53 6.58
C PHE A 35 14.14 5.12 5.48
N SER A 36 12.93 5.55 5.84
CA SER A 36 12.00 6.17 4.90
C SER A 36 12.57 7.45 4.28
N GLN A 37 13.29 8.26 5.05
CA GLN A 37 13.89 9.51 4.57
C GLN A 37 15.20 9.28 3.79
N ALA A 38 16.02 8.31 4.19
CA ALA A 38 17.33 8.09 3.60
C ALA A 38 17.32 7.15 2.38
N VAL A 39 16.50 6.10 2.42
CA VAL A 39 16.56 4.99 1.44
C VAL A 39 15.45 5.10 0.39
N MET A 40 14.21 5.40 0.80
CA MET A 40 13.07 5.42 -0.12
C MET A 40 13.23 6.40 -1.30
N PRO A 41 13.77 7.64 -1.13
CA PRO A 41 13.96 8.55 -2.26
C PRO A 41 14.92 7.99 -3.32
N SER A 42 15.98 7.33 -2.88
CA SER A 42 16.96 6.70 -3.78
C SER A 42 16.35 5.51 -4.53
N LEU A 43 15.55 4.68 -3.84
CA LEU A 43 14.81 3.59 -4.46
C LEU A 43 13.80 4.11 -5.50
N LEU A 44 13.08 5.19 -5.16
CA LEU A 44 12.12 5.81 -6.05
C LEU A 44 12.80 6.39 -7.29
N GLY A 45 13.93 7.07 -7.13
CA GLY A 45 14.75 7.56 -8.25
C GLY A 45 15.12 6.45 -9.21
N TYR A 46 15.65 5.34 -8.68
CA TYR A 46 15.99 4.18 -9.50
C TYR A 46 14.77 3.55 -10.21
N VAL A 47 13.68 3.32 -9.47
CA VAL A 47 12.46 2.70 -10.03
C VAL A 47 11.82 3.57 -11.12
N ASN A 48 11.89 4.88 -10.99
CA ASN A 48 11.37 5.82 -11.99
C ASN A 48 12.16 5.79 -13.31
N GLU A 49 13.44 5.45 -13.27
CA GLU A 49 14.29 5.35 -14.47
C GLU A 49 14.37 3.92 -15.01
N ALA A 50 13.99 2.92 -14.21
CA ALA A 50 14.08 1.52 -14.57
C ALA A 50 13.13 1.14 -15.73
N PRO A 51 13.57 0.25 -16.63
CA PRO A 51 12.73 -0.31 -17.68
C PRO A 51 11.68 -1.26 -17.10
N PHE A 52 10.59 -1.49 -17.84
CA PHE A 52 9.41 -2.18 -17.31
C PHE A 52 9.68 -3.64 -16.91
N ASN A 53 10.49 -4.37 -17.68
CA ASN A 53 10.94 -5.71 -17.34
C ASN A 53 11.65 -5.80 -15.97
N VAL A 54 12.37 -4.76 -15.55
CA VAL A 54 12.96 -4.68 -14.20
C VAL A 54 11.86 -4.51 -13.16
N ILE A 55 10.84 -3.70 -13.41
CA ILE A 55 9.71 -3.54 -12.48
C ILE A 55 8.94 -4.85 -12.29
N ILE A 56 8.68 -5.57 -13.39
CA ILE A 56 8.09 -6.92 -13.36
C ILE A 56 8.97 -7.88 -12.55
N GLY A 57 10.27 -7.87 -12.80
CA GLY A 57 11.24 -8.69 -12.07
C GLY A 57 11.27 -8.37 -10.57
N LEU A 58 11.25 -7.09 -10.19
CA LEU A 58 11.24 -6.66 -8.79
C LEU A 58 9.96 -7.12 -8.08
N LEU A 59 8.79 -6.98 -8.70
CA LEU A 59 7.55 -7.50 -8.14
C LEU A 59 7.59 -9.04 -8.03
N GLY A 60 8.12 -9.72 -9.05
CA GLY A 60 8.32 -11.16 -9.02
C GLY A 60 9.23 -11.62 -7.88
N LEU A 61 10.28 -10.85 -7.55
CA LEU A 61 11.15 -11.12 -6.41
C LEU A 61 10.44 -10.89 -5.08
N VAL A 62 9.63 -9.84 -4.93
CA VAL A 62 8.80 -9.64 -3.72
C VAL A 62 7.91 -10.87 -3.50
N LEU A 63 7.22 -11.33 -4.55
CA LEU A 63 6.32 -12.48 -4.47
C LEU A 63 7.04 -13.79 -4.15
N ALA A 64 8.22 -14.01 -4.72
CA ALA A 64 8.94 -15.28 -4.61
C ALA A 64 9.81 -15.38 -3.36
N GLN A 65 10.33 -14.27 -2.85
CA GLN A 65 11.39 -14.26 -1.83
C GLN A 65 10.93 -13.70 -0.48
N THR A 66 9.70 -13.21 -0.37
CA THR A 66 9.23 -12.57 0.87
C THR A 66 7.90 -13.13 1.33
N HIS A 67 7.63 -13.06 2.63
CA HIS A 67 6.29 -13.31 3.14
C HIS A 67 5.37 -12.10 2.87
N VAL A 68 4.78 -12.06 1.68
CA VAL A 68 4.01 -10.92 1.13
C VAL A 68 2.95 -10.37 2.10
N GLN A 69 2.18 -11.25 2.75
CA GLN A 69 1.14 -10.87 3.72
C GLN A 69 1.71 -10.13 4.92
N PHE A 70 2.88 -10.55 5.40
CA PHE A 70 3.58 -9.87 6.48
C PHE A 70 4.16 -8.53 6.03
N VAL A 71 4.83 -8.50 4.88
CA VAL A 71 5.39 -7.27 4.30
C VAL A 71 4.31 -6.21 4.09
N ALA A 72 3.12 -6.63 3.63
CA ALA A 72 1.96 -5.76 3.41
C ALA A 72 1.34 -5.18 4.68
N ARG A 73 1.71 -5.64 5.87
CA ARG A 73 1.28 -5.05 7.14
C ARG A 73 2.26 -3.99 7.66
N THR A 74 3.39 -3.78 6.96
CA THR A 74 4.45 -2.84 7.38
C THR A 74 4.46 -1.59 6.51
N ARG A 75 4.81 -0.44 7.09
CA ARG A 75 4.90 0.83 6.37
C ARG A 75 5.90 0.80 5.21
N VAL A 76 7.10 0.25 5.45
CA VAL A 76 8.16 0.19 4.43
C VAL A 76 7.79 -0.80 3.32
N GLY A 77 7.26 -1.96 3.69
CA GLY A 77 6.82 -2.97 2.73
C GLY A 77 5.73 -2.45 1.80
N LEU A 78 4.68 -1.84 2.37
CA LEU A 78 3.63 -1.19 1.59
C LEU A 78 4.18 -0.06 0.72
N GLY A 79 5.06 0.80 1.25
CA GLY A 79 5.68 1.86 0.46
C GLY A 79 6.42 1.35 -0.78
N ILE A 80 7.17 0.25 -0.66
CA ILE A 80 7.89 -0.36 -1.79
C ILE A 80 6.90 -0.99 -2.79
N MET A 81 5.88 -1.70 -2.33
CA MET A 81 4.88 -2.29 -3.22
C MET A 81 4.07 -1.21 -3.95
N THR A 82 3.60 -0.17 -3.24
CA THR A 82 2.92 0.99 -3.85
C THR A 82 3.79 1.62 -4.94
N MET A 83 5.07 1.84 -4.66
CA MET A 83 6.00 2.42 -5.63
C MET A 83 6.09 1.59 -6.92
N LEU A 84 6.19 0.26 -6.82
CA LEU A 84 6.23 -0.62 -7.99
C LEU A 84 4.90 -0.58 -8.77
N LEU A 85 3.76 -0.64 -8.08
CA LEU A 85 2.43 -0.57 -8.68
C LEU A 85 2.20 0.76 -9.41
N SER A 86 2.51 1.88 -8.76
CA SER A 86 2.39 3.22 -9.35
C SER A 86 3.29 3.37 -10.57
N ARG A 87 4.53 2.85 -10.52
CA ARG A 87 5.43 2.91 -11.68
C ARG A 87 4.87 2.13 -12.87
N ALA A 88 4.33 0.94 -12.65
CA ALA A 88 3.73 0.15 -13.72
C ALA A 88 2.51 0.84 -14.33
N ALA A 89 1.66 1.48 -13.52
CA ALA A 89 0.53 2.26 -14.01
C ALA A 89 0.99 3.42 -14.93
N ILE A 90 2.02 4.16 -14.53
CA ILE A 90 2.60 5.26 -15.33
C ILE A 90 3.18 4.75 -16.65
N ILE A 91 3.93 3.65 -16.64
CA ILE A 91 4.50 3.03 -17.86
C ILE A 91 3.39 2.60 -18.82
N LYS A 92 2.32 2.00 -18.29
CA LYS A 92 1.16 1.58 -19.09
C LYS A 92 0.47 2.78 -19.73
N GLU A 93 0.20 3.82 -18.95
CA GLU A 93 -0.46 5.05 -19.42
C GLU A 93 0.37 5.77 -20.49
N ALA A 94 1.69 5.79 -20.34
CA ALA A 94 2.62 6.36 -21.32
C ALA A 94 2.77 5.51 -22.60
N GLY A 95 2.16 4.33 -22.68
CA GLY A 95 2.31 3.42 -23.81
C GLY A 95 3.73 2.86 -23.98
N GLN A 96 4.51 2.79 -22.89
CA GLN A 96 5.92 2.40 -22.89
C GLN A 96 6.16 0.89 -22.63
N THR A 97 5.12 0.06 -22.82
CA THR A 97 5.19 -1.40 -22.64
C THR A 97 4.64 -2.09 -23.89
N ASN A 98 5.15 -3.28 -24.19
CA ASN A 98 4.53 -4.16 -25.19
C ASN A 98 3.51 -5.12 -24.52
N ASP A 99 2.72 -5.81 -25.35
CA ASP A 99 1.68 -6.73 -24.88
C ASP A 99 2.23 -7.90 -24.05
N HIS A 100 3.43 -8.39 -24.40
CA HIS A 100 4.04 -9.52 -23.70
C HIS A 100 4.48 -9.15 -22.29
N GLU A 101 5.17 -8.02 -22.13
CA GLU A 101 5.56 -7.49 -20.81
C GLU A 101 4.32 -7.16 -19.98
N TRP A 102 3.28 -6.61 -20.61
CA TRP A 102 2.04 -6.30 -19.91
C TRP A 102 1.30 -7.56 -19.43
N GLN A 103 1.31 -8.65 -20.21
CA GLN A 103 0.79 -9.95 -19.78
C GLN A 103 1.55 -10.48 -18.57
N GLN A 104 2.89 -10.44 -18.59
CA GLN A 104 3.70 -10.86 -17.44
C GLN A 104 3.40 -10.01 -16.20
N TRP A 105 3.22 -8.70 -16.37
CA TRP A 105 2.82 -7.83 -15.28
C TRP A 105 1.47 -8.21 -14.69
N ILE A 106 0.45 -8.47 -15.53
CA ILE A 106 -0.87 -8.91 -15.08
C ILE A 106 -0.77 -10.20 -14.27
N GLU A 107 0.03 -11.18 -14.71
CA GLU A 107 0.23 -12.42 -13.97
C GLU A 107 0.81 -12.17 -12.57
N LYS A 108 1.84 -11.31 -12.46
CA LYS A 108 2.42 -10.94 -11.15
C LYS A 108 1.46 -10.14 -10.29
N PHE A 109 0.72 -9.21 -10.89
CA PHE A 109 -0.28 -8.43 -10.19
C PHE A 109 -1.40 -9.32 -9.62
N ASN A 110 -1.89 -10.30 -10.40
CA ASN A 110 -2.92 -11.22 -9.93
C ASN A 110 -2.41 -12.08 -8.75
N GLN A 111 -1.18 -12.59 -8.85
CA GLN A 111 -0.54 -13.31 -7.74
C GLN A 111 -0.42 -12.45 -6.48
N LEU A 112 -0.06 -11.17 -6.63
CA LEU A 112 -0.03 -10.22 -5.52
C LEU A 112 -1.43 -10.02 -4.92
N PHE A 113 -2.43 -9.77 -5.76
CA PHE A 113 -3.80 -9.54 -5.30
C PHE A 113 -4.34 -10.73 -4.53
N ASP A 114 -4.24 -11.94 -5.09
CA ASP A 114 -4.76 -13.17 -4.48
C ASP A 114 -4.04 -13.49 -3.16
N ALA A 115 -2.74 -13.16 -3.05
CA ALA A 115 -1.99 -13.33 -1.82
C ALA A 115 -2.44 -12.35 -0.71
N LEU A 116 -2.85 -11.14 -1.08
CA LEU A 116 -3.22 -10.07 -0.15
C LEU A 116 -4.69 -10.06 0.23
N GLU A 117 -5.57 -10.46 -0.69
CA GLU A 117 -7.02 -10.39 -0.54
C GLU A 117 -7.53 -10.90 0.82
N PRO A 118 -7.09 -12.07 1.33
CA PRO A 118 -7.58 -12.59 2.61
C PRO A 118 -7.26 -11.70 3.82
N GLY A 119 -6.25 -10.83 3.72
CA GLY A 119 -5.74 -10.01 4.82
C GLY A 119 -5.81 -8.50 4.56
N LEU A 120 -6.53 -8.04 3.54
CA LEU A 120 -6.61 -6.62 3.18
C LEU A 120 -7.17 -5.74 4.31
N ALA A 121 -8.08 -6.25 5.14
CA ALA A 121 -8.58 -5.51 6.29
C ALA A 121 -7.51 -5.34 7.40
N ASP A 122 -6.53 -6.25 7.46
CA ASP A 122 -5.53 -6.30 8.53
C ASP A 122 -4.27 -5.49 8.23
N ILE A 123 -4.13 -4.91 7.04
CA ILE A 123 -2.97 -4.09 6.68
C ILE A 123 -2.98 -2.72 7.37
N PHE A 124 -4.12 -2.33 7.96
CA PHE A 124 -4.26 -1.08 8.67
C PHE A 124 -3.53 -1.13 10.01
N PRO A 125 -2.62 -0.19 10.30
CA PRO A 125 -1.85 -0.20 11.53
C PRO A 125 -2.70 0.21 12.73
N GLY A 126 -2.67 -0.62 13.78
CA GLY A 126 -3.20 -0.29 15.10
C GLY A 126 -4.67 0.14 15.10
N THR A 127 -5.01 1.00 16.06
CA THR A 127 -6.37 1.55 16.15
C THR A 127 -6.57 2.68 15.15
N ILE A 128 -7.82 2.87 14.70
CA ILE A 128 -8.21 3.95 13.80
C ILE A 128 -7.81 5.32 14.40
N ASN A 129 -7.62 5.44 15.72
CA ASN A 129 -7.27 6.67 16.42
C ASN A 129 -5.90 7.28 16.05
N THR A 130 -4.98 6.57 15.39
CA THR A 130 -3.57 7.01 15.33
C THR A 130 -3.19 7.95 14.18
N GLY A 131 -3.88 7.91 13.02
CA GLY A 131 -3.64 8.88 11.93
C GLY A 131 -2.60 8.43 10.92
N TYR A 132 -1.93 7.33 11.22
CA TYR A 132 -0.83 6.80 10.43
C TYR A 132 -1.27 5.79 9.38
N ASP A 133 -2.44 5.97 8.75
CA ASP A 133 -2.99 5.04 7.76
C ASP A 133 -2.94 5.56 6.31
N MET A 134 -2.44 6.79 6.09
CA MET A 134 -2.35 7.39 4.75
C MET A 134 -1.63 6.49 3.73
N TYR A 135 -0.53 5.84 4.13
CA TYR A 135 0.22 4.96 3.24
C TYR A 135 -0.57 3.70 2.84
N VAL A 136 -1.49 3.25 3.70
CA VAL A 136 -2.40 2.13 3.41
C VAL A 136 -3.42 2.57 2.37
N TRP A 137 -4.05 3.73 2.55
CA TRP A 137 -5.02 4.27 1.59
C TRP A 137 -4.38 4.51 0.21
N GLN A 138 -3.14 5.01 0.17
CA GLN A 138 -2.38 5.14 -1.08
C GLN A 138 -2.12 3.79 -1.75
N PHE A 139 -1.76 2.77 -0.98
CA PHE A 139 -1.57 1.42 -1.50
C PHE A 139 -2.85 0.83 -2.07
N LEU A 140 -3.97 0.96 -1.35
CA LEU A 140 -5.28 0.48 -1.81
C LEU A 140 -5.70 1.16 -3.11
N ALA A 141 -5.45 2.47 -3.23
CA ALA A 141 -5.68 3.20 -4.47
C ALA A 141 -4.81 2.67 -5.62
N ALA A 142 -3.52 2.40 -5.36
CA ALA A 142 -2.61 1.85 -6.36
C ALA A 142 -3.02 0.43 -6.81
N ILE A 143 -3.47 -0.44 -5.89
CA ILE A 143 -4.05 -1.74 -6.25
C ILE A 143 -5.31 -1.54 -7.09
N PHE A 144 -6.23 -0.67 -6.68
CA PHE A 144 -7.49 -0.46 -7.38
C PHE A 144 -7.29 -0.07 -8.85
N ILE A 145 -6.32 0.83 -9.12
CA ILE A 145 -5.98 1.28 -10.48
C ILE A 145 -5.45 0.12 -11.34
N GLY A 146 -4.69 -0.80 -10.75
CA GLY A 146 -4.14 -1.97 -11.46
C GLY A 146 -5.11 -3.15 -11.60
N ALA A 147 -6.17 -3.18 -10.80
CA ALA A 147 -7.08 -4.30 -10.66
C ALA A 147 -8.06 -4.46 -11.83
N SER A 148 -8.43 -5.71 -12.12
CA SER A 148 -9.58 -6.02 -12.99
C SER A 148 -10.90 -5.58 -12.35
N GLN A 149 -11.98 -5.47 -13.13
CA GLN A 149 -13.29 -5.09 -12.61
C GLN A 149 -13.78 -6.00 -11.47
N GLU A 150 -13.52 -7.31 -11.57
CA GLU A 150 -13.86 -8.28 -10.52
C GLU A 150 -13.01 -8.05 -9.26
N GLN A 151 -11.69 -7.85 -9.41
CA GLN A 151 -10.80 -7.54 -8.30
C GLN A 151 -11.15 -6.22 -7.61
N GLN A 152 -11.54 -5.20 -8.39
CA GLN A 152 -12.02 -3.92 -7.87
C GLN A 152 -13.26 -4.10 -6.97
N GLN A 153 -14.23 -4.92 -7.37
CA GLN A 153 -15.41 -5.22 -6.56
C GLN A 153 -15.02 -5.93 -5.25
N ARG A 154 -14.17 -6.95 -5.33
CA ARG A 154 -13.68 -7.69 -4.15
C ARG A 154 -12.91 -6.79 -3.19
N LEU A 155 -12.06 -5.91 -3.72
CA LEU A 155 -11.32 -4.92 -2.95
C LEU A 155 -12.25 -3.96 -2.20
N VAL A 156 -13.25 -3.40 -2.89
CA VAL A 156 -14.23 -2.48 -2.27
C VAL A 156 -14.99 -3.18 -1.15
N ILE A 157 -15.40 -4.44 -1.33
CA ILE A 157 -16.07 -5.22 -0.29
C ILE A 157 -15.15 -5.42 0.91
N ALA A 158 -13.89 -5.80 0.69
CA ALA A 158 -12.92 -6.08 1.74
C ALA A 158 -12.60 -4.86 2.62
N VAL A 159 -12.63 -3.64 2.06
CA VAL A 159 -12.28 -2.40 2.80
C VAL A 159 -13.49 -1.59 3.24
N LYS A 160 -14.71 -2.00 2.87
CA LYS A 160 -15.96 -1.27 3.15
C LYS A 160 -16.11 -0.94 4.63
N ASP A 161 -15.98 -1.95 5.49
CA ASP A 161 -16.18 -1.77 6.93
C ASP A 161 -15.18 -0.76 7.49
N ARG A 162 -13.92 -0.84 7.03
CA ARG A 162 -12.88 0.11 7.44
C ARG A 162 -13.16 1.54 6.99
N VAL A 163 -13.68 1.74 5.77
CA VAL A 163 -14.11 3.06 5.29
C VAL A 163 -15.23 3.60 6.19
N MET A 164 -16.26 2.81 6.45
CA MET A 164 -17.40 3.20 7.28
C MET A 164 -16.98 3.54 8.72
N GLU A 165 -16.12 2.73 9.32
CA GLU A 165 -15.58 2.98 10.66
C GLU A 165 -14.77 4.28 10.71
N THR A 166 -13.94 4.55 9.70
CA THR A 166 -13.11 5.76 9.65
C THR A 166 -13.97 7.02 9.49
N VAL A 167 -15.05 6.95 8.69
CA VAL A 167 -16.03 8.04 8.53
C VAL A 167 -16.86 8.23 9.81
N ALA A 168 -17.29 7.16 10.46
CA ALA A 168 -18.02 7.26 11.73
C ALA A 168 -17.13 7.89 12.82
N GLN A 169 -15.85 7.50 12.87
CA GLN A 169 -14.91 8.05 13.82
C GLN A 169 -14.61 9.52 13.56
N SER A 170 -14.43 9.94 12.31
CA SER A 170 -14.13 11.35 11.99
C SER A 170 -15.22 12.30 12.50
N LYS A 171 -16.49 11.87 12.52
CA LYS A 171 -17.62 12.62 13.08
C LYS A 171 -17.51 12.90 14.59
N THR A 172 -16.68 12.14 15.30
CA THR A 172 -16.45 12.30 16.75
C THR A 172 -15.20 13.11 17.08
N LEU A 173 -14.39 13.46 16.08
CA LEU A 173 -13.12 14.18 16.24
C LEU A 173 -13.30 15.69 16.06
N PRO A 174 -12.39 16.52 16.61
CA PRO A 174 -12.32 17.94 16.30
C PRO A 174 -12.17 18.19 14.78
N PRO A 175 -12.66 19.34 14.25
CA PRO A 175 -12.72 19.61 12.81
C PRO A 175 -11.40 19.37 12.04
N ASP A 176 -10.27 19.82 12.60
CA ASP A 176 -8.96 19.68 11.95
C ASP A 176 -8.53 18.22 11.83
N MET A 177 -8.73 17.44 12.89
CA MET A 177 -8.42 16.01 12.90
C MET A 177 -9.39 15.23 12.00
N ALA A 178 -10.68 15.57 12.04
CA ALA A 178 -11.70 14.97 11.20
C ALA A 178 -11.39 15.18 9.71
N SER A 179 -11.02 16.41 9.32
CA SER A 179 -10.63 16.73 7.95
C SER A 179 -9.43 15.90 7.49
N GLN A 180 -8.39 15.78 8.33
CA GLN A 180 -7.23 14.95 8.00
C GLN A 180 -7.61 13.48 7.75
N ARG A 181 -8.54 12.92 8.52
CA ARG A 181 -9.02 11.53 8.31
C ARG A 181 -9.78 11.36 7.02
N LEU A 182 -10.72 12.25 6.76
CA LEU A 182 -11.52 12.21 5.55
C LEU A 182 -10.64 12.38 4.32
N ASN A 183 -9.60 13.23 4.40
CA ASN A 183 -8.61 13.40 3.33
C ASN A 183 -7.84 12.10 3.02
N ASN A 184 -7.44 11.33 4.04
CA ASN A 184 -6.77 10.04 3.84
C ASN A 184 -7.68 9.04 3.11
N VAL A 185 -8.93 8.88 3.56
CA VAL A 185 -9.92 7.99 2.92
C VAL A 185 -10.24 8.46 1.51
N ASN A 186 -10.31 9.78 1.29
CA ASN A 186 -10.57 10.37 -0.01
C ASN A 186 -9.54 9.99 -1.08
N LEU A 187 -8.31 9.65 -0.71
CA LEU A 187 -7.32 9.15 -1.67
C LEU A 187 -7.80 7.86 -2.36
N PHE A 188 -8.38 6.94 -1.58
CA PHE A 188 -8.95 5.71 -2.12
C PHE A 188 -10.30 5.94 -2.79
N MET A 189 -11.16 6.77 -2.19
CA MET A 189 -12.49 7.05 -2.75
C MET A 189 -12.40 7.69 -4.14
N ARG A 190 -11.48 8.63 -4.34
CA ARG A 190 -11.22 9.23 -5.66
C ARG A 190 -10.75 8.20 -6.69
N ALA A 191 -9.94 7.22 -6.29
CA ALA A 191 -9.49 6.16 -7.18
C ALA A 191 -10.68 5.31 -7.68
N ILE A 192 -11.71 5.10 -6.85
CA ILE A 192 -12.93 4.37 -7.22
C ILE A 192 -14.01 5.25 -7.87
N GLY A 193 -13.73 6.54 -8.09
CA GLY A 193 -14.66 7.49 -8.69
C GLY A 193 -15.78 7.95 -7.74
N LEU A 194 -15.59 7.84 -6.43
CA LEU A 194 -16.51 8.29 -5.39
C LEU A 194 -15.88 9.42 -4.56
N ASP A 195 -16.73 10.22 -3.91
CA ASP A 195 -16.29 11.25 -2.96
C ASP A 195 -16.82 10.91 -1.56
N VAL A 196 -15.97 11.05 -0.53
CA VAL A 196 -16.37 10.85 0.88
C VAL A 196 -17.45 11.84 1.30
N GLU A 197 -17.49 13.04 0.72
CA GLU A 197 -18.53 14.04 1.02
C GLU A 197 -19.94 13.55 0.65
N LEU A 198 -20.04 12.57 -0.27
CA LEU A 198 -21.32 11.95 -0.66
C LEU A 198 -21.83 10.91 0.34
N LEU A 199 -21.02 10.53 1.33
CA LEU A 199 -21.38 9.60 2.42
C LEU A 199 -21.84 10.34 3.70
N GLY A 200 -21.99 11.67 3.61
CA GLY A 200 -22.34 12.60 4.69
C GLY A 200 -23.83 12.85 4.82
#